data_AF-A0A7Y2QAA4-F1
#
_entry.id   AF-A0A7Y2QAA4-F1
#
_cell.length_a   1.000
_cell.length_b   1.000
_cell.length_c   1.000
_cell.angle_alpha   90.00
_cell.angle_beta   90.00
_cell.angle_gamma   90.00
#
_symmetry.space_group_name_H-M   'P 1'
#
loop_
_entity.id
_entity.type
_entity.pdbx_description
1 polymer ?
#
loop_
_entity_poly.entity_id
_entity_poly.type
_entity_poly.pdbx_seq_one_letter_code
_entity_poly.pdbx_strand_id
1 'polypeptide(L)'
;MSVANTPFVRTAILTAEPPPPGERGAVAWVRRNLLATPKDIRLTVLAIAALAWVVPQLIDWLFIQAVWTGSDRPFGATAVQGGIQPDGWSGACWA
;
A
#
# COMPACT_ATOMS: atom_id res chain seq x y z
N MET A 1 64.73 12.82 -4.71
CA MET A 1 63.87 13.78 -5.46
C MET A 1 62.45 13.58 -4.94
N SER A 2 61.91 14.55 -4.21
CA SER A 2 60.57 14.45 -3.60
C SER A 2 59.53 14.84 -4.65
N VAL A 3 58.67 13.90 -5.03
CA VAL A 3 57.53 14.17 -5.94
C VAL A 3 56.45 14.83 -5.09
N ALA A 4 56.26 16.14 -5.27
CA ALA A 4 55.21 16.86 -4.56
C ALA A 4 53.82 16.31 -4.98
N ASN A 5 53.12 15.69 -4.03
CA ASN A 5 51.74 15.23 -4.19
C ASN A 5 50.81 16.44 -4.02
N THR A 6 50.48 17.12 -5.12
CA THR A 6 49.56 18.26 -5.08
C THR A 6 48.14 17.77 -4.79
N PRO A 7 47.49 18.26 -3.72
CA PRO A 7 46.11 17.89 -3.44
C PRO A 7 45.20 18.45 -4.54
N PHE A 8 44.35 17.61 -5.12
CA PHE A 8 43.33 18.03 -6.08
C PHE A 8 42.26 18.86 -5.35
N VAL A 9 42.41 20.19 -5.39
CA VAL A 9 41.46 21.14 -4.77
C VAL A 9 40.76 21.92 -5.87
N ARG A 10 39.43 21.91 -5.83
CA ARG A 10 38.58 22.66 -6.77
C ARG A 10 38.72 24.17 -6.53
N THR A 11 39.00 24.94 -7.57
CA THR A 11 39.22 26.40 -7.53
C THR A 11 37.96 27.23 -7.79
N ALA A 12 36.86 26.60 -8.23
CA ALA A 12 35.59 27.27 -8.52
C ALA A 12 34.40 26.45 -8.02
N ILE A 13 33.31 27.16 -7.69
CA ILE A 13 32.04 26.55 -7.31
C ILE A 13 31.29 26.15 -8.59
N LEU A 14 30.86 24.89 -8.66
CA LEU A 14 30.04 24.37 -9.76
C LEU A 14 28.63 24.96 -9.70
N THR A 15 28.05 25.23 -10.87
CA THR A 15 26.65 25.63 -11.01
C THR A 15 25.72 24.48 -10.64
N ALA A 16 24.53 24.81 -10.13
CA ALA A 16 23.54 23.80 -9.75
C ALA A 16 23.06 23.03 -10.99
N GLU A 17 23.27 21.72 -10.99
CA GLU A 17 22.78 20.82 -12.03
C GLU A 17 21.44 20.21 -11.58
N PRO A 18 20.48 19.96 -12.48
CA PRO A 18 19.31 19.17 -12.13
C PRO A 18 19.74 17.82 -11.53
N PRO A 19 19.01 17.30 -10.52
CA PRO A 19 19.31 15.98 -9.97
C PRO A 19 19.41 14.90 -11.06
N PRO A 20 20.01 13.73 -10.76
CA PRO A 20 20.04 12.64 -11.71
C PRO A 20 18.60 12.27 -12.17
N PRO A 21 18.34 12.09 -13.48
CA PRO A 21 17.00 11.81 -13.97
C PRO A 21 16.40 10.53 -13.38
N GLY A 22 17.23 9.58 -12.95
CA GLY A 22 16.81 8.33 -12.31
C GLY A 22 16.54 8.40 -10.80
N GLU A 23 16.77 9.54 -10.15
CA GLU A 23 16.58 9.70 -8.69
C GLU A 23 15.32 10.48 -8.32
N ARG A 24 14.57 10.95 -9.31
CA ARG A 24 13.32 11.68 -9.09
C ARG A 24 12.09 10.81 -9.38
N GLY A 25 11.00 11.09 -8.67
CA GLY A 25 9.66 10.57 -8.96
C GLY A 25 9.29 9.29 -8.20
N ALA A 26 8.03 8.87 -8.40
CA ALA A 26 7.43 7.76 -7.66
C ALA A 26 8.15 6.42 -7.90
N VAL A 27 8.62 6.17 -9.12
CA VAL A 27 9.32 4.93 -9.48
C VAL A 27 10.66 4.80 -8.74
N ALA A 28 11.44 5.89 -8.67
CA ALA A 28 12.70 5.93 -7.91
C ALA A 28 12.45 5.71 -6.41
N TRP A 29 11.35 6.27 -5.88
CA TRP A 29 10.93 6.05 -4.50
C TRP A 29 10.56 4.59 -4.22
N VAL A 30 9.77 3.95 -5.09
CA VAL A 30 9.42 2.52 -4.95
C VAL A 30 10.67 1.65 -4.96
N ARG A 31 11.60 1.89 -5.89
CA ARG A 31 12.85 1.11 -5.97
C ARG A 31 13.68 1.25 -4.69
N ARG A 32 13.72 2.45 -4.10
CA ARG A 32 14.54 2.75 -2.91
C ARG A 32 13.90 2.35 -1.58
N ASN A 33 12.57 2.25 -1.51
CA ASN A 33 11.87 1.95 -0.25
C ASN A 33 11.26 0.54 -0.20
N LEU A 34 10.80 0.01 -1.34
CA LEU A 34 10.12 -1.29 -1.39
C LEU A 34 10.99 -2.40 -2.01
N LEU A 35 11.89 -2.05 -2.93
CA LEU A 35 12.72 -3.01 -3.68
C LEU A 35 14.23 -2.83 -3.45
N ALA A 36 14.62 -2.25 -2.32
CA ALA A 36 16.01 -1.88 -2.05
C ALA A 36 16.93 -3.09 -1.85
N THR A 37 16.41 -4.16 -1.24
CA THR A 37 17.14 -5.41 -1.01
C THR A 37 16.31 -6.63 -1.40
N PRO A 38 16.93 -7.80 -1.66
CA PRO A 38 16.19 -9.05 -1.94
C PRO A 38 15.21 -9.45 -0.84
N LYS A 39 15.46 -9.04 0.41
CA LYS A 39 14.53 -9.24 1.52
C LYS A 39 13.29 -8.37 1.37
N ASP A 40 13.47 -7.10 1.04
CA ASP A 40 12.36 -6.14 0.87
C ASP A 40 11.49 -6.51 -0.33
N ILE A 41 12.10 -7.03 -1.41
CA ILE A 41 11.37 -7.57 -2.56
C ILE A 41 10.45 -8.72 -2.12
N ARG A 42 10.97 -9.69 -1.35
CA ARG A 42 10.16 -10.82 -0.85
C ARG A 42 9.01 -10.34 0.02
N LEU A 43 9.27 -9.43 0.96
CA LEU A 43 8.24 -8.87 1.84
C LEU A 43 7.18 -8.09 1.06
N THR A 44 7.59 -7.31 0.05
CA THR A 44 6.68 -6.56 -0.80
C THR A 44 5.77 -7.48 -1.61
N VAL A 45 6.32 -8.54 -2.21
CA VAL A 45 5.52 -9.53 -2.95
C VAL A 45 4.53 -10.24 -2.03
N LEU A 46 4.97 -10.65 -0.83
CA LEU A 46 4.07 -11.27 0.15
C LEU A 46 2.95 -10.33 0.60
N ALA A 47 3.27 -9.05 0.83
CA ALA A 47 2.27 -8.04 1.17
C ALA A 47 1.25 -7.85 0.04
N ILE A 48 1.70 -7.77 -1.21
CA ILE A 48 0.80 -7.66 -2.37
C ILE A 48 -0.07 -8.92 -2.50
N ALA A 49 0.49 -10.10 -2.32
CA ALA A 49 -0.27 -11.36 -2.36
C ALA A 49 -1.33 -11.41 -1.25
N ALA A 50 -0.99 -10.99 -0.03
CA ALA A 50 -1.94 -10.91 1.07
C ALA A 50 -3.06 -9.90 0.78
N LEU A 51 -2.73 -8.72 0.23
CA LEU A 51 -3.73 -7.74 -0.18
C LEU A 51 -4.63 -8.28 -1.29
N ALA A 52 -4.06 -8.93 -2.32
CA ALA A 52 -4.83 -9.51 -3.41
C ALA A 52 -5.80 -10.60 -2.92
N TRP A 53 -5.48 -11.29 -1.82
CA TRP A 53 -6.36 -12.27 -1.23
C TRP A 53 -7.44 -11.63 -0.34
N VAL A 54 -7.08 -10.69 0.53
CA VAL A 54 -7.98 -10.10 1.53
C VAL A 54 -8.91 -9.04 0.94
N VAL A 55 -8.41 -8.20 0.02
CA VAL A 55 -9.17 -7.06 -0.52
C VAL A 55 -10.47 -7.48 -1.21
N PRO A 56 -10.52 -8.51 -2.07
CA PRO A 56 -11.77 -8.96 -2.67
C PRO A 56 -12.81 -9.39 -1.63
N GLN A 57 -12.39 -10.15 -0.61
CA GLN A 57 -13.28 -10.59 0.47
C GLN A 57 -13.82 -9.40 1.27
N LEU A 58 -12.98 -8.39 1.53
CA LEU A 58 -13.42 -7.17 2.18
C LEU A 58 -14.41 -6.39 1.31
N ILE A 59 -14.17 -6.29 0.00
CA ILE A 59 -15.09 -5.59 -0.92
C ILE A 59 -16.44 -6.31 -0.97
N ASP A 60 -16.43 -7.63 -1.09
CA ASP A 60 -17.64 -8.45 -1.12
C ASP A 60 -18.46 -8.25 0.17
N TRP A 61 -17.80 -8.26 1.33
CA TRP A 61 -18.48 -8.07 2.61
C TRP A 61 -18.94 -6.62 2.85
N LEU A 62 -18.11 -5.64 2.49
CA LEU A 62 -18.31 -4.22 2.81
C LEU A 62 -19.28 -3.52 1.87
N PHE A 63 -19.38 -3.99 0.61
CA PHE A 63 -20.16 -3.32 -0.42
C PHE A 63 -21.18 -4.23 -1.13
N ILE A 64 -20.83 -5.49 -1.43
CA ILE A 64 -21.70 -6.36 -2.23
C ILE A 64 -22.77 -7.03 -1.37
N GLN A 65 -22.37 -7.67 -0.28
CA GLN A 65 -23.24 -8.28 0.71
C GLN A 65 -23.69 -7.27 1.77
N ALA A 66 -23.44 -5.97 1.58
CA ALA A 66 -23.78 -4.98 2.57
C ALA A 66 -25.26 -4.60 2.54
N VAL A 67 -25.79 -4.30 3.72
CA VAL A 67 -27.14 -3.76 3.91
C VAL A 67 -27.06 -2.23 3.87
N TRP A 68 -27.52 -1.65 2.77
CA TRP A 68 -27.44 -0.22 2.49
C TRP A 68 -28.61 0.59 3.04
N THR A 69 -29.79 -0.01 3.11
CA THR A 69 -31.03 0.64 3.55
C THR A 69 -31.85 -0.36 4.37
N GLY A 70 -32.40 0.08 5.50
CA GLY A 70 -33.22 -0.71 6.39
C GLY A 70 -34.02 0.21 7.30
N SER A 71 -35.23 -0.18 7.68
CA SER A 71 -36.07 0.65 8.55
C SER A 71 -35.58 0.64 10.00
N ASP A 72 -35.00 -0.48 10.45
CA ASP A 72 -34.68 -0.77 11.84
C ASP A 72 -33.48 -1.72 11.97
N ARG A 73 -32.83 -1.75 13.14
CA ARG A 73 -31.67 -2.63 13.43
C ARG A 73 -31.82 -4.13 13.11
N PRO A 74 -32.99 -4.77 13.28
CA PRO A 74 -33.14 -6.18 12.92
C PRO A 74 -32.95 -6.46 11.42
N PHE A 75 -33.02 -5.43 10.57
CA PHE A 75 -32.88 -5.57 9.12
C PHE A 75 -31.51 -6.10 8.72
N GLY A 76 -30.44 -5.76 9.46
CA GLY A 76 -29.08 -6.27 9.22
C GLY A 76 -28.69 -7.48 10.08
N ALA A 77 -29.61 -8.01 10.90
CA ALA A 77 -29.35 -9.14 11.78
C ALA A 77 -29.84 -10.46 11.13
N THR A 78 -29.20 -11.57 11.48
CA THR A 78 -29.61 -12.90 11.02
C THR A 78 -30.89 -13.38 11.73
N ALA A 79 -31.61 -14.33 11.14
CA ALA A 79 -32.85 -14.88 11.69
C ALA A 79 -32.66 -15.45 13.10
N VAL A 80 -31.54 -16.14 13.36
CA VAL A 80 -31.15 -16.59 14.72
C VAL A 80 -30.94 -15.45 15.72
N GLN A 81 -30.63 -14.24 15.27
CA GLN A 81 -30.48 -13.03 16.11
C GLN A 81 -31.78 -12.21 16.21
N GLY A 82 -32.89 -12.71 15.65
CA GLY A 82 -34.18 -12.01 15.61
C GLY A 82 -34.29 -11.00 14.45
N GLY A 83 -33.44 -11.12 13.43
CA GLY A 83 -33.48 -10.30 12.22
C GLY A 83 -34.07 -11.02 11.01
N ILE A 84 -33.81 -10.49 9.82
CA ILE A 84 -34.42 -10.96 8.55
C ILE A 84 -33.44 -11.67 7.61
N GLN A 85 -32.14 -11.58 7.87
CA GLN A 85 -31.11 -12.15 7.01
C GLN A 85 -30.99 -13.68 7.23
N PRO A 86 -30.67 -14.48 6.20
CA PRO A 86 -30.52 -15.93 6.36
C PRO A 86 -29.38 -16.30 7.31
N ASP A 87 -29.50 -17.46 7.94
CA ASP A 87 -28.51 -17.96 8.88
C ASP A 87 -27.16 -18.23 8.18
N GLY A 88 -26.07 -17.79 8.81
CA GLY A 88 -24.71 -17.87 8.25
C GLY A 88 -24.35 -16.72 7.31
N TRP A 89 -25.26 -15.80 7.03
CA TRP A 89 -24.94 -14.57 6.31
C TRP A 89 -24.11 -13.61 7.18
N SER A 90 -23.16 -12.93 6.56
CA SER A 90 -22.46 -11.80 7.16
C SER A 90 -22.15 -10.74 6.12
N GLY A 91 -22.45 -9.49 6.45
CA GLY A 91 -22.24 -8.32 5.61
C GLY A 91 -22.17 -7.06 6.47
N ALA A 92 -21.60 -6.00 5.93
CA ALA A 92 -21.60 -4.71 6.62
C ALA A 92 -23.02 -4.13 6.69
N CYS A 93 -23.44 -3.61 7.86
CA CYS A 93 -24.70 -2.90 8.02
C CYS A 93 -24.43 -1.39 8.01
N TRP A 94 -24.86 -0.72 6.93
CA TRP A 94 -24.76 0.73 6.76
C TRP A 94 -26.08 1.48 6.98
N ALA A 95 -27.18 0.73 7.05
CA ALA A 95 -28.53 1.21 7.32
C ALA A 95 -28.75 1.67 8.77
#